data_AF-A0A2S1ESN3-F1
#
_entry.id   AF-A0A2S1ESN3-F1
#
_cell.length_a   1.000
_cell.length_b   1.000
_cell.length_c   1.000
_cell.angle_alpha   90.00
_cell.angle_beta   90.00
_cell.angle_gamma   90.00
#
_symmetry.space_group_name_H-M   'P 1'
#
loop_
_entity.id
_entity.type
_entity.pdbx_description
1 polymer ?
#
loop_
_entity_poly.entity_id
_entity_poly.type
_entity_poly.pdbx_seq_one_letter_code
_entity_poly.pdbx_strand_id
1 'polypeptide(L)'
;MTYTHLTTNELTIIAHSFVQKLKAYRVAQMINRCAETVYRVYRYLETGASIADYQDHYMRNKQRCGRKRTQLSLAELTYINDKIAQGWTPDTIIGRAERPISCNRRTLYRMFERG
;
A
#
# COMPACT_ATOMS: atom_id res chain seq x y z
N MET A 1 12.08 10.25 9.80
CA MET A 1 12.09 8.84 10.25
C MET A 1 11.23 8.02 9.32
N THR A 2 11.78 7.02 8.66
CA THR A 2 11.01 6.12 7.80
C THR A 2 10.45 4.98 8.67
N TYR A 3 9.12 4.90 8.78
CA TYR A 3 8.48 3.81 9.51
C TYR A 3 8.85 2.47 8.86
N THR A 4 9.52 1.59 9.61
CA THR A 4 9.93 0.28 9.11
C THR A 4 8.88 -0.74 9.52
N HIS A 5 8.34 -1.45 8.53
CA HIS A 5 7.30 -2.45 8.75
C HIS A 5 7.88 -3.74 9.34
N LEU A 6 7.08 -4.42 10.15
CA LEU A 6 7.39 -5.78 10.58
C LEU A 6 7.38 -6.71 9.36
N THR A 7 8.42 -7.52 9.27
CA THR A 7 8.55 -8.61 8.31
C THR A 7 7.75 -9.83 8.79
N THR A 8 7.45 -10.75 7.87
CA THR A 8 6.78 -12.01 8.21
C THR A 8 7.57 -12.81 9.25
N ASN A 9 8.89 -12.86 9.13
CA ASN A 9 9.76 -13.55 10.08
C ASN A 9 9.65 -12.95 11.49
N GLU A 10 9.66 -11.62 11.61
CA GLU A 10 9.50 -10.94 12.89
C GLU A 10 8.11 -11.22 13.49
N LEU A 11 7.05 -11.22 12.68
CA LEU A 11 5.70 -11.56 13.14
C LEU A 11 5.61 -13.01 13.65
N THR A 12 6.25 -13.96 12.96
CA THR A 12 6.34 -15.36 13.40
C THR A 12 7.06 -15.48 14.74
N ILE A 13 8.20 -14.80 14.92
CA ILE A 13 8.93 -14.77 16.19
C ILE A 13 8.05 -14.20 17.31
N ILE A 14 7.34 -13.10 17.05
CA ILE A 14 6.43 -12.48 18.01
C ILE A 14 5.30 -13.44 18.39
N ALA A 15 4.70 -14.14 17.41
CA ALA A 15 3.62 -15.09 17.65
C ALA A 15 4.07 -16.28 18.51
N HIS A 16 5.22 -16.90 18.19
CA HIS A 16 5.77 -17.97 19.02
C HIS A 16 6.13 -17.50 20.43
N SER A 17 6.69 -16.30 20.56
CA SER A 17 7.05 -15.71 21.85
C SER A 17 5.82 -15.41 22.72
N PHE A 18 4.70 -15.03 22.10
CA PHE A 18 3.42 -14.82 22.78
C PHE A 18 2.87 -16.13 23.36
N VAL A 19 2.94 -17.24 22.60
CA VAL A 19 2.56 -18.58 23.09
C VAL A 19 3.44 -19.01 24.27
N GLN A 20 4.73 -18.72 24.21
CA GLN A 20 5.70 -18.98 25.29
C GLN A 20 5.58 -18.00 26.48
N LYS A 21 4.62 -17.06 26.46
CA LYS A 21 4.39 -16.05 27.51
C LYS A 21 5.61 -15.17 27.82
N LEU A 22 6.47 -14.94 26.84
CA LEU A 22 7.61 -14.03 26.97
C LEU A 22 7.13 -12.57 27.01
N LYS A 23 7.77 -11.74 27.84
CA LYS A 23 7.45 -10.31 27.93
C LYS A 23 7.81 -9.58 26.64
N ALA A 24 6.88 -8.77 26.12
CA ALA A 24 7.01 -8.05 24.84
C ALA A 24 8.30 -7.23 24.70
N TYR A 25 8.75 -6.57 25.78
CA TYR A 25 9.99 -5.77 25.75
C TYR A 25 11.23 -6.62 25.46
N ARG A 26 11.29 -7.88 25.94
CA ARG A 26 12.41 -8.79 25.67
C ARG A 26 12.41 -9.23 24.22
N VAL A 27 11.23 -9.56 23.71
CA VAL A 27 11.06 -9.93 22.29
C VAL A 27 11.47 -8.77 21.39
N ALA A 28 11.07 -7.54 21.73
CA ALA A 28 11.45 -6.35 21.00
C ALA A 28 12.98 -6.14 20.95
N GLN A 29 13.69 -6.40 22.06
CA GLN A 29 15.15 -6.39 22.08
C GLN A 29 15.75 -7.48 21.18
N MET A 30 15.17 -8.69 21.18
CA MET A 30 15.64 -9.82 20.33
C MET A 30 15.51 -9.51 18.83
N ILE A 31 14.42 -8.87 18.41
CA ILE A 31 14.19 -8.51 17.00
C ILE A 31 14.70 -7.10 16.65
N ASN A 32 15.39 -6.42 17.58
CA ASN A 32 15.88 -5.06 17.43
C ASN A 32 14.80 -4.05 16.98
N ARG A 33 13.63 -4.09 17.63
CA ARG A 33 12.49 -3.19 17.39
C ARG A 33 12.13 -2.39 18.62
N CYS A 34 11.36 -1.32 18.40
CA CYS A 34 10.74 -0.59 19.50
C CYS A 34 9.76 -1.50 20.25
N ALA A 35 9.78 -1.43 21.59
CA ALA A 35 8.89 -2.21 22.44
C ALA A 35 7.42 -2.00 22.08
N GLU A 36 7.02 -0.76 21.80
CA GLU A 36 5.64 -0.41 21.44
C GLU A 36 5.16 -1.15 20.19
N THR A 37 6.05 -1.40 19.21
CA THR A 37 5.72 -2.17 18.01
C THR A 37 5.29 -3.60 18.37
N VAL A 38 5.99 -4.25 19.29
CA VAL A 38 5.64 -5.60 19.76
C VAL A 38 4.40 -5.57 20.66
N TYR A 39 4.27 -4.58 21.55
CA TYR A 39 3.07 -4.42 22.38
C TYR A 39 1.79 -4.25 21.58
N ARG A 40 1.83 -3.58 20.42
CA ARG A 40 0.67 -3.50 19.52
C ARG A 40 0.25 -4.86 18.98
N VAL A 41 1.20 -5.73 18.64
CA VAL A 41 0.90 -7.09 18.18
C VAL A 41 0.36 -7.92 19.34
N TYR A 42 1.00 -7.85 20.51
CA TYR A 42 0.55 -8.58 21.71
C TYR A 42 -0.87 -8.23 22.11
N ARG A 43 -1.21 -6.94 22.21
CA ARG A 43 -2.58 -6.48 22.50
C ARG A 43 -3.59 -7.01 21.49
N TYR A 44 -3.20 -7.16 20.23
CA TYR A 44 -4.06 -7.76 19.22
C TYR A 44 -4.25 -9.27 19.45
N LEU A 45 -3.18 -10.00 19.75
CA LEU A 45 -3.24 -11.44 20.07
C LEU A 45 -4.01 -11.72 21.37
N GLU A 46 -3.97 -10.81 22.34
CA GLU A 46 -4.76 -10.89 23.59
C GLU A 46 -6.27 -10.88 23.35
N THR A 47 -6.74 -10.34 22.21
CA THR A 47 -8.16 -10.42 21.82
C THR A 47 -8.59 -11.81 21.35
N GLY A 48 -7.65 -12.77 21.27
CA GLY A 48 -7.90 -14.11 20.75
C GLY A 48 -7.72 -14.23 19.23
N ALA A 49 -7.35 -13.14 18.55
CA ALA A 49 -7.08 -13.15 17.12
C ALA A 49 -5.73 -13.81 16.80
N SER A 50 -5.62 -14.37 15.59
CA SER A 50 -4.37 -14.98 15.12
C SER A 50 -3.39 -13.94 14.56
N ILE A 51 -2.13 -14.35 14.40
CA ILE A 51 -1.13 -13.50 13.74
C ILE A 51 -1.44 -13.26 12.26
N ALA A 52 -2.13 -14.22 11.61
CA ALA A 52 -2.59 -14.06 10.23
C ALA A 52 -3.66 -12.97 10.15
N ASP A 53 -4.60 -12.94 11.09
CA ASP A 53 -5.63 -11.88 11.18
C ASP A 53 -4.98 -10.50 11.36
N TYR A 54 -3.92 -10.42 12.19
CA TYR A 54 -3.15 -9.18 12.36
C TYR A 54 -2.53 -8.72 11.04
N GLN A 55 -1.91 -9.65 10.30
CA GLN A 55 -1.29 -9.35 9.01
C GLN A 55 -2.33 -8.89 7.99
N ASP A 56 -3.49 -9.54 7.93
CA ASP A 56 -4.58 -9.16 7.03
C ASP A 56 -5.19 -7.81 7.39
N HIS A 57 -5.39 -7.54 8.68
CA HIS A 57 -5.81 -6.23 9.18
C HIS A 57 -4.80 -5.14 8.79
N TYR A 58 -3.51 -5.43 8.96
CA TYR A 58 -2.43 -4.53 8.57
C TYR A 58 -2.40 -4.26 7.06
N MET A 59 -2.52 -5.30 6.22
CA MET A 59 -2.59 -5.15 4.76
C MET A 59 -3.80 -4.32 4.33
N ARG A 60 -4.98 -4.56 4.90
CA ARG A 60 -6.19 -3.76 4.63
C ARG A 60 -6.00 -2.29 4.97
N ASN A 61 -5.38 -1.97 6.10
CA ASN A 61 -5.08 -0.58 6.47
C ASN A 61 -4.01 0.03 5.56
N LYS A 62 -2.97 -0.73 5.18
CA LYS A 62 -1.94 -0.28 4.25
C LYS A 62 -2.52 0.09 2.89
N GLN A 63 -3.54 -0.63 2.42
CA GLN A 63 -4.26 -0.28 1.18
C GLN A 63 -4.96 1.08 1.27
N ARG A 64 -5.32 1.55 2.46
CA ARG A 64 -5.95 2.87 2.69
C ARG A 64 -4.92 4.00 2.70
N CYS A 65 -3.66 3.69 2.93
CA CYS A 65 -2.58 4.67 2.92
C CYS A 65 -2.26 5.16 1.50
N GLY A 66 -1.69 6.37 1.43
CA GLY A 66 -1.22 6.96 0.18
C GLY A 66 -2.33 7.58 -0.67
N ARG A 67 -1.90 8.36 -1.67
CA ARG A 67 -2.81 9.05 -2.59
C ARG A 67 -3.48 8.02 -3.51
N LYS A 68 -4.81 8.00 -3.50
CA LYS A 68 -5.60 7.19 -4.43
C LYS A 68 -5.37 7.61 -5.87
N ARG A 69 -5.48 6.66 -6.79
CA ARG A 69 -5.31 6.95 -8.22
C ARG A 69 -6.44 7.88 -8.67
N THR A 70 -6.10 8.87 -9.48
CA THR A 70 -7.11 9.66 -10.19
C THR A 70 -7.88 8.70 -11.09
N GLN A 71 -9.18 8.58 -10.85
CA GLN A 71 -10.07 7.82 -11.71
C GLN A 71 -10.55 8.77 -12.82
N LEU A 72 -10.20 8.44 -14.05
CA LEU A 72 -10.78 9.09 -15.23
C LEU A 72 -12.16 8.49 -15.49
N SER A 73 -13.07 9.29 -16.04
CA SER A 73 -14.35 8.81 -16.51
C SER A 73 -14.17 7.80 -17.65
N LEU A 74 -15.17 6.93 -17.85
CA LEU A 74 -15.12 5.94 -18.92
C LEU A 74 -14.92 6.60 -20.30
N ALA A 75 -15.52 7.76 -20.53
CA ALA A 75 -15.40 8.51 -21.78
C ALA A 75 -13.99 9.09 -22.02
N GLU A 76 -13.29 9.48 -20.95
CA GLU A 76 -11.89 9.92 -21.05
C GLU A 76 -10.96 8.74 -21.31
N LEU A 77 -11.21 7.59 -20.67
CA LEU A 77 -10.44 6.37 -20.88
C LEU A 77 -10.59 5.83 -22.30
N THR A 78 -11.81 5.79 -22.84
CA THR A 78 -12.04 5.35 -24.23
C THR A 78 -11.35 6.29 -25.20
N TYR A 79 -11.48 7.61 -25.02
CA TYR A 79 -10.78 8.59 -25.85
C TYR A 79 -9.26 8.39 -25.83
N ILE A 80 -8.66 8.24 -24.65
CA ILE A 80 -7.22 8.03 -24.52
C ILE A 80 -6.81 6.72 -25.22
N ASN A 81 -7.53 5.62 -24.99
CA ASN A 81 -7.22 4.33 -25.62
C ASN A 81 -7.36 4.36 -27.15
N ASP A 82 -8.39 5.03 -27.67
CA ASP A 82 -8.61 5.18 -29.12
C ASP A 82 -7.46 5.98 -29.76
N LYS A 83 -6.96 7.02 -29.08
CA LYS A 83 -5.82 7.82 -29.56
C LYS A 83 -4.50 7.06 -29.44
N ILE A 84 -4.31 6.27 -28.39
CA ILE A 84 -3.16 5.36 -28.26
C ILE A 84 -3.16 4.36 -29.43
N ALA A 85 -4.32 3.78 -29.77
CA ALA A 85 -4.44 2.87 -30.91
C ALA A 85 -4.12 3.55 -32.25
N GLN A 86 -4.32 4.87 -32.36
CA GLN A 86 -3.91 5.69 -33.50
C GLN A 86 -2.43 6.11 -33.48
N GLY A 87 -1.64 5.65 -32.49
CA GLY A 87 -0.20 5.92 -32.37
C GLY A 87 0.14 7.25 -31.69
N TRP A 88 -0.80 7.86 -30.96
CA TRP A 88 -0.57 9.17 -30.34
C TRP A 88 0.20 9.05 -29.03
N THR A 89 1.09 10.01 -28.80
CA THR A 89 1.84 10.13 -27.53
C THR A 89 1.05 10.94 -26.50
N PRO A 90 1.32 10.78 -25.18
CA PRO A 90 0.67 11.56 -24.13
C PRO A 90 0.71 13.08 -24.36
N ASP A 91 1.83 13.61 -24.86
CA ASP A 91 1.95 15.04 -25.16
C ASP A 91 1.06 15.47 -26.32
N THR A 92 0.88 14.63 -27.35
CA THR A 92 -0.03 14.96 -28.46
C THR A 92 -1.49 14.98 -28.04
N ILE A 93 -1.90 14.05 -27.16
CA ILE A 93 -3.26 13.98 -26.61
C ILE A 93 -3.58 15.25 -25.81
N ILE A 94 -2.65 15.70 -24.97
CA ILE A 94 -2.84 16.91 -24.15
C ILE A 94 -2.66 18.18 -24.98
N GLY A 95 -1.66 18.21 -25.86
CA GLY A 95 -1.26 19.40 -26.61
C GLY A 95 -2.26 19.84 -27.66
N ARG A 96 -3.03 18.92 -28.25
CA ARG A 96 -4.11 19.26 -29.19
C ARG A 96 -5.37 19.79 -28.50
N ALA A 97 -5.54 19.51 -27.20
CA ALA A 97 -6.68 19.95 -26.40
C ALA A 97 -8.07 19.68 -27.03
N GLU A 98 -8.21 18.60 -27.82
CA GLU A 98 -9.47 18.26 -28.50
C GLU A 98 -10.60 17.96 -27.49
N ARG A 99 -10.25 17.47 -26.30
CA ARG A 99 -11.16 17.23 -25.19
C ARG A 99 -10.53 17.65 -23.87
N PRO A 100 -11.32 18.19 -22.92
CA PRO A 100 -10.84 18.43 -21.56
C PRO A 100 -10.58 17.08 -20.88
N ILE A 101 -9.37 16.89 -20.37
CA ILE A 101 -8.98 15.72 -19.58
C ILE A 101 -8.83 16.19 -18.14
N SER A 102 -9.49 15.50 -17.22
CA SER A 102 -9.51 15.84 -15.78
C SER A 102 -8.19 15.58 -15.07
N CYS A 103 -7.25 14.85 -15.69
CA CYS A 103 -5.93 14.58 -15.13
C CYS A 103 -4.82 15.46 -15.73
N ASN A 104 -3.78 15.70 -14.93
CA ASN A 104 -2.61 16.45 -15.40
C ASN A 104 -1.67 15.59 -16.25
N ARG A 105 -0.78 16.25 -17.01
CA ARG A 105 0.22 15.59 -17.87
C ARG A 105 1.02 14.49 -17.16
N ARG A 106 1.55 14.76 -15.97
CA ARG A 106 2.33 13.77 -15.20
C ARG A 106 1.50 12.54 -14.83
N THR A 107 0.20 12.70 -14.59
CA THR A 107 -0.71 11.61 -14.29
C THR A 107 -0.95 10.76 -15.53
N LEU A 108 -1.15 11.41 -16.70
CA LEU A 108 -1.27 10.69 -17.97
C LEU A 108 -0.02 9.86 -18.27
N TYR A 109 1.18 10.45 -18.14
CA TYR A 109 2.44 9.72 -18.29
C TYR A 109 2.55 8.49 -17.38
N ARG A 110 2.24 8.65 -16.08
CA ARG A 110 2.22 7.53 -15.13
C ARG A 110 1.16 6.47 -15.44
N MET A 111 0.10 6.81 -16.16
CA MET A 111 -0.90 5.83 -16.60
C MET A 111 -0.34 5.01 -17.75
N PHE A 112 0.33 5.65 -18.72
CA PHE A 112 0.99 4.96 -19.84
C PHE A 112 2.11 4.00 -19.40
N GLU A 113 2.94 4.39 -18.42
CA GLU A 113 4.01 3.53 -17.88
C GLU A 113 3.49 2.23 -17.25
N ARG A 114 2.21 2.17 -16.89
CA ARG A 114 1.63 1.04 -16.16
C ARG A 114 0.99 -0.01 -17.05
N GLY A 115 0.72 0.30 -18.33
CA GLY A 115 -0.14 -0.50 -19.21
C GLY A 115 -1.61 -0.23 -18.95
#